data_AF-A0A950B187-F1
#
_entry.id   AF-A0A950B187-F1
#
_cell.length_a   1.000
_cell.length_b   1.000
_cell.length_c   1.000
_cell.angle_alpha   90.00
_cell.angle_beta   90.00
_cell.angle_gamma   90.00
#
_symmetry.space_group_name_H-M   'P 1'
#
loop_
_entity.id
_entity.type
_entity.pdbx_description
1 polymer ?
#
loop_
_entity_poly.entity_id
_entity_poly.type
_entity_poly.pdbx_seq_one_letter_code
_entity_poly.pdbx_strand_id
1 'polypeptide(L)'
;MNPILELHFAGLDPSGAPIFRIEPVGPDAGEPVTLDMPEFLSLSDLLERAAKDPHPNWHEVRQGILRNFYDAGRQLLRRQAQARLRRDPAP
;
A
#
# COMPACT_ATOMS: atom_id res chain seq x y z
N MET A 1 -6.56 1.39 -21.96
CA MET A 1 -6.38 2.31 -20.80
C MET A 1 -5.00 2.00 -20.23
N ASN A 2 -4.12 3.00 -20.08
CA ASN A 2 -2.80 2.76 -19.50
C ASN A 2 -2.94 2.62 -17.97
N PRO A 3 -2.25 1.66 -17.33
CA PRO A 3 -2.27 1.54 -15.89
C PRO A 3 -1.64 2.79 -15.25
N ILE A 4 -2.25 3.27 -14.17
CA ILE A 4 -1.75 4.39 -13.37
C ILE A 4 -1.08 3.92 -12.06
N LEU A 5 -1.25 2.64 -11.72
CA LEU A 5 -0.69 1.96 -10.55
C LEU A 5 -0.36 0.50 -10.92
N GLU A 6 0.76 -0.02 -10.45
CA GLU A 6 1.16 -1.42 -10.54
C GLU A 6 1.40 -2.02 -9.16
N LEU A 7 0.94 -3.26 -8.94
CA LEU A 7 1.12 -3.98 -7.67
C LEU A 7 2.17 -5.07 -7.86
N HIS A 8 3.23 -5.00 -7.05
CA HIS A 8 4.39 -5.87 -7.10
C HIS A 8 4.57 -6.64 -5.80
N PHE A 9 5.03 -7.89 -5.88
CA PHE A 9 5.55 -8.61 -4.72
C PHE A 9 6.98 -8.14 -4.44
N ALA A 10 7.22 -7.61 -3.23
CA ALA A 10 8.49 -6.98 -2.85
C ALA A 10 9.39 -7.91 -2.00
N GLY A 11 8.91 -9.10 -1.66
CA GLY A 11 9.67 -10.08 -0.88
C GLY A 11 8.98 -10.48 0.42
N LEU A 12 9.76 -11.01 1.36
CA LEU A 12 9.30 -11.42 2.68
C LEU A 12 9.91 -10.52 3.75
N ASP A 13 9.15 -10.23 4.80
CA ASP A 13 9.65 -9.57 6.00
C ASP A 13 10.44 -10.55 6.89
N PRO A 14 11.11 -10.08 7.97
CA PRO A 14 11.87 -10.95 8.87
C PRO A 14 11.05 -12.03 9.59
N SER A 15 9.72 -11.91 9.64
CA SER A 15 8.83 -12.94 10.17
C SER A 15 8.40 -13.97 9.12
N GLY A 16 8.79 -13.78 7.85
CA GLY A 16 8.40 -14.59 6.71
C GLY A 16 7.06 -14.17 6.09
N ALA A 17 6.51 -13.01 6.46
CA ALA A 17 5.27 -12.51 5.89
C ALA A 17 5.51 -11.82 4.54
N PRO A 18 4.63 -12.01 3.52
CA PRO A 18 4.73 -11.29 2.25
C PRO A 18 4.67 -9.78 2.42
N ILE A 19 5.50 -9.07 1.65
CA ILE A 19 5.48 -7.63 1.48
C ILE A 19 5.08 -7.34 0.05
N PHE A 20 4.14 -6.42 -0.14
CA PHE A 20 3.74 -5.93 -1.46
C PHE A 20 4.10 -4.47 -1.62
N ARG A 21 4.20 -4.01 -2.87
CA ARG A 21 4.50 -2.63 -3.20
C ARG A 21 3.58 -2.15 -4.31
N ILE A 22 2.97 -0.98 -4.13
CA ILE A 22 2.28 -0.30 -5.22
C ILE A 22 3.19 0.77 -5.79
N GLU A 23 3.40 0.70 -7.10
CA GLU A 23 4.20 1.62 -7.89
C GLU A 23 3.30 2.50 -8.74
N PRO A 24 3.29 3.82 -8.54
CA PRO A 24 2.65 4.71 -9.51
C PRO A 24 3.38 4.66 -10.85
N VAL A 25 2.62 4.68 -11.95
CA VAL A 25 3.15 4.59 -13.31
C VAL A 25 2.97 5.91 -14.03
N GLY A 26 4.05 6.49 -14.55
CA GLY A 26 4.01 7.71 -15.36
C GLY A 26 5.23 8.61 -15.18
N PRO A 27 5.37 9.66 -16.01
CA PRO A 27 6.52 10.57 -15.99
C PRO A 27 6.65 11.38 -14.69
N ASP A 28 5.54 11.56 -13.96
CA ASP A 28 5.48 12.27 -12.67
C ASP A 28 5.07 11.33 -11.51
N ALA A 29 5.43 10.05 -11.61
CA ALA A 29 5.11 9.05 -10.59
C ALA A 29 5.81 9.36 -9.26
N GLY A 30 5.04 9.31 -8.15
CA GLY A 30 5.56 9.48 -6.80
C GLY A 30 6.33 8.25 -6.28
N GLU A 31 6.76 8.30 -5.03
CA GLU A 31 7.45 7.18 -4.39
C GLU A 31 6.54 5.94 -4.25
N PRO A 32 7.06 4.72 -4.46
CA PRO A 32 6.33 3.49 -4.22
C PRO A 32 5.88 3.34 -2.76
N VAL A 33 4.71 2.74 -2.55
CA VAL A 33 4.16 2.50 -1.21
C VAL A 33 4.18 1.01 -0.89
N THR A 34 4.78 0.66 0.23
CA THR A 34 4.80 -0.72 0.73
C THR A 34 3.52 -1.04 1.49
N LEU A 35 2.89 -2.16 1.16
CA LEU A 35 1.76 -2.72 1.90
C LEU A 35 2.23 -3.92 2.72
N ASP A 36 1.74 -4.00 3.97
CA ASP A 36 1.78 -5.24 4.73
C ASP A 36 0.64 -6.21 4.31
N MET A 37 0.68 -7.44 4.83
CA MET A 37 -0.32 -8.47 4.48
C MET A 37 -1.77 -8.05 4.74
N PRO A 38 -2.13 -7.50 5.92
CA PRO A 38 -3.48 -6.99 6.16
C PRO A 38 -3.93 -5.92 5.15
N GLU A 39 -3.06 -4.96 4.82
CA GLU A 39 -3.34 -3.90 3.85
C GLU A 39 -3.55 -4.48 2.43
N PHE A 40 -2.70 -5.43 2.03
CA PHE A 40 -2.85 -6.14 0.76
C PHE A 40 -4.16 -6.93 0.66
N LEU A 41 -4.53 -7.68 1.71
CA LEU A 41 -5.78 -8.45 1.73
C LEU A 41 -7.00 -7.53 1.65
N SER A 42 -7.00 -6.42 2.39
CA SER A 42 -8.09 -5.44 2.33
C SER A 42 -8.26 -4.84 0.93
N LEU A 43 -7.16 -4.50 0.27
CA LEU A 43 -7.17 -4.00 -1.10
C LEU A 43 -7.64 -5.08 -2.09
N SER A 44 -7.16 -6.31 -1.95
CA SER A 44 -7.51 -7.43 -2.81
C SER A 44 -9.00 -7.75 -2.73
N ASP A 45 -9.57 -7.80 -1.53
CA ASP A 45 -11.00 -8.04 -1.30
C ASP A 45 -11.88 -6.91 -1.88
N LEU A 46 -11.40 -5.66 -1.83
CA LEU A 46 -12.09 -4.52 -2.44
C LEU A 46 -12.12 -4.65 -3.97
N LEU A 47 -10.98 -4.95 -4.57
CA LEU A 47 -10.85 -5.11 -6.03
C LEU A 47 -11.62 -6.34 -6.53
N GLU A 48 -11.59 -7.45 -5.81
CA GLU A 48 -12.32 -8.66 -6.16
C GLU A 48 -13.84 -8.44 -6.12
N ARG A 49 -14.34 -7.70 -5.12
CA ARG A 49 -15.75 -7.30 -5.06
C ARG A 49 -16.14 -6.41 -6.24
N ALA A 50 -15.31 -5.41 -6.55
CA ALA A 50 -15.54 -4.54 -7.70
C ALA A 50 -15.52 -5.30 -9.03
N ALA A 51 -14.65 -6.31 -9.18
CA ALA A 51 -14.57 -7.11 -10.41
C ALA A 51 -15.80 -8.00 -10.64
N LYS A 52 -16.49 -8.41 -9.56
CA LYS A 52 -17.69 -9.25 -9.60
C LYS A 52 -18.98 -8.44 -9.73
N ASP A 53 -18.93 -7.13 -9.49
CA ASP A 53 -20.09 -6.25 -9.58
C ASP A 53 -20.31 -5.79 -11.04
N PRO A 54 -21.49 -6.01 -11.64
CA PRO A 54 -21.79 -5.50 -12.98
C PRO A 54 -21.84 -3.96 -13.05
N HIS A 55 -22.04 -3.27 -11.92
CA HIS A 55 -22.05 -1.82 -11.80
C HIS A 55 -21.25 -1.33 -10.58
N PRO A 56 -19.91 -1.48 -10.60
CA PRO A 56 -19.08 -1.18 -9.45
C PRO A 56 -19.20 0.29 -9.04
N ASN A 57 -19.33 0.55 -7.75
CA ASN A 57 -19.19 1.91 -7.22
C ASN A 57 -17.71 2.34 -7.25
N TRP A 58 -17.26 2.85 -8.39
CA TRP A 58 -15.87 3.29 -8.58
C TRP A 58 -15.44 4.41 -7.64
N HIS A 59 -16.39 5.19 -7.10
CA HIS A 59 -16.08 6.18 -6.07
C HIS A 59 -15.65 5.49 -4.78
N GLU A 60 -16.40 4.49 -4.31
CA GLU A 60 -16.07 3.72 -3.11
C GLU A 60 -14.75 2.94 -3.28
N VAL A 61 -14.56 2.31 -4.43
CA VAL A 61 -13.30 1.61 -4.76
C VAL A 61 -12.12 2.58 -4.69
N ARG A 62 -12.24 3.76 -5.30
CA ARG A 62 -11.20 4.79 -5.24
C ARG A 62 -10.91 5.24 -3.81
N GLN A 63 -11.94 5.45 -2.99
CA GLN A 63 -11.74 5.83 -1.58
C GLN A 63 -11.08 4.71 -0.76
N GLY A 64 -11.45 3.46 -0.99
CA GLY A 64 -10.85 2.30 -0.31
C GLY A 64 -9.38 2.10 -0.69
N ILE A 65 -9.02 2.33 -1.95
CA ILE A 65 -7.63 2.35 -2.41
C ILE A 65 -6.86 3.47 -1.68
N LEU A 66 -7.34 4.72 -1.77
CA LEU A 66 -6.67 5.87 -1.17
C LEU A 66 -6.49 5.73 0.35
N ARG A 67 -7.46 5.14 1.05
CA ARG A 67 -7.38 4.88 2.49
C ARG A 67 -6.27 3.89 2.82
N ASN A 68 -6.21 2.75 2.12
CA ASN A 68 -5.15 1.76 2.32
C ASN A 68 -3.76 2.36 2.06
N PHE A 69 -3.63 3.17 1.01
CA PHE A 69 -2.40 3.91 0.72
C PHE A 69 -2.00 4.89 1.84
N TYR A 70 -2.95 5.65 2.36
CA TYR A 70 -2.69 6.61 3.43
C TYR A 70 -2.31 5.91 4.74
N ASP A 71 -2.98 4.80 5.06
CA ASP A 71 -2.68 3.98 6.23
C ASP A 71 -1.27 3.38 6.15
N ALA A 72 -0.90 2.81 5.01
CA ALA A 72 0.44 2.30 4.73
C ALA A 72 1.52 3.40 4.84
N GLY A 73 1.27 4.58 4.26
CA GLY A 73 2.17 5.73 4.36
C GLY A 73 2.38 6.22 5.80
N ARG A 74 1.32 6.26 6.62
CA ARG A 74 1.44 6.59 8.05
C ARG A 74 2.24 5.55 8.82
N GLN A 75 2.07 4.26 8.52
CA GLN A 75 2.85 3.21 9.14
C GLN A 75 4.34 3.36 8.80
N LEU A 76 4.67 3.64 7.54
CA LEU A 76 6.06 3.87 7.10
C LEU A 76 6.70 5.03 7.88
N LEU A 77 6.03 6.17 7.98
CA LEU A 77 6.52 7.33 8.74
C LEU A 77 6.75 7.00 10.22
N ARG A 78 5.85 6.22 10.83
CA ARG A 78 6.01 5.74 12.22
C ARG A 78 7.22 4.82 12.39
N ARG A 79 7.41 3.87 11.47
CA ARG A 79 8.57 2.95 11.50
C ARG A 79 9.87 3.73 11.32
N GLN A 80 9.92 4.72 10.43
CA GLN A 80 11.08 5.59 10.26
C GLN A 80 11.38 6.44 11.51
N ALA A 81 10.35 7.01 12.14
CA ALA A 81 10.50 7.76 13.40
C ALA A 81 11.04 6.87 14.53
N GLN A 82 10.52 5.65 14.68
CA GLN A 82 11.02 4.67 15.67
C GLN A 82 12.45 4.22 15.38
N ALA A 83 12.81 4.02 14.10
CA ALA A 83 14.17 3.67 13.70
C ALA A 83 15.17 4.79 14.01
N ARG A 84 14.77 6.07 13.85
CA ARG A 84 15.59 7.23 14.25
C ARG A 84 15.83 7.25 15.76
N LEU A 85 14.78 7.06 16.57
CA LEU A 85 14.89 7.01 18.04
C LEU A 85 15.79 5.87 18.57
N ARG A 86 15.91 4.76 17.84
CA ARG A 86 16.80 3.65 18.19
C ARG A 86 18.27 3.88 17.82
N ARG A 87 18.53 4.77 16.85
CA ARG A 87 19.90 5.10 16.39
C ARG A 87 20.53 6.21 17.22
N ASP A 88 19.72 7.15 17.71
CA ASP A 88 20.12 8.19 18.67
C ASP A 88 19.18 8.15 19.89
N PRO A 89 19.43 7.27 20.89
CA PRO A 89 18.78 7.44 22.18
C PRO A 89 19.23 8.80 22.74
N ALA A 90 18.27 9.69 23.02
CA ALA A 90 18.58 10.96 23.67
C ALA A 90 19.40 10.71 24.95
N PRO A 91 20.38 11.59 25.26
CA PRO A 91 21.28 11.42 26.40
C PRO A 91 20.57 11.43 27.76
#